data_AF-A0A0U2XFK1-F1
#
_entry.id   AF-A0A0U2XFK1-F1
#
_cell.length_a   1.000
_cell.length_b   1.000
_cell.length_c   1.000
_cell.angle_alpha   90.00
_cell.angle_beta   90.00
_cell.angle_gamma   90.00
#
_symmetry.space_group_name_H-M   'P 1'
#
loop_
_entity.id
_entity.type
_entity.pdbx_description
1 polymer ?
#
loop_
_entity_poly.entity_id
_entity_poly.type
_entity_poly.pdbx_seq_one_letter_code
_entity_poly.pdbx_strand_id
1 'polypeptide(L)'
;MPKDINSNSAVAQAVATSIASSVSSLNQGTTITKDTQTTVAGNSNAQQAITQLTTFNTSLVQAVTQASNNIRSVAAEFEAVDQRIAQMQYNQMLP
;
A
#
# COMPACT_ATOMS: atom_id res chain seq x y z
N MET A 1 10.18 -30.90 -14.67
CA MET A 1 9.83 -29.60 -15.25
C MET A 1 10.27 -28.54 -14.26
N PRO A 2 10.95 -27.46 -14.67
CA PRO A 2 11.29 -26.36 -13.77
C PRO A 2 9.98 -25.86 -13.16
N LYS A 3 9.97 -25.61 -11.86
CA LYS A 3 8.86 -24.92 -11.19
C LYS A 3 8.81 -23.52 -11.81
N ASP A 4 7.87 -23.29 -12.71
CA ASP A 4 7.60 -21.95 -13.22
C ASP A 4 7.34 -21.04 -12.02
N ILE A 5 7.99 -19.88 -11.98
CA ILE A 5 7.54 -18.78 -11.14
C ILE A 5 6.27 -18.29 -11.81
N ASN A 6 5.15 -18.95 -11.53
CA ASN A 6 3.87 -18.55 -12.09
C ASN A 6 3.38 -17.35 -11.28
N SER A 7 3.62 -16.15 -11.79
CA SER A 7 3.15 -14.94 -11.12
C SER A 7 1.63 -14.93 -11.13
N ASN A 8 1.01 -14.89 -9.95
CA ASN A 8 -0.43 -14.69 -9.85
C ASN A 8 -0.69 -13.20 -9.71
N SER A 9 -0.54 -12.47 -10.81
CA SER A 9 -0.70 -11.02 -10.84
C SER A 9 -2.07 -10.59 -10.33
N ALA A 10 -3.13 -11.37 -10.62
CA ALA A 10 -4.48 -11.15 -10.10
C ALA A 10 -4.54 -11.17 -8.56
N VAL A 11 -3.89 -12.13 -7.89
CA VAL A 11 -3.84 -12.18 -6.41
C VAL A 11 -3.07 -11.00 -5.85
N ALA A 12 -1.91 -10.67 -6.42
CA ALA A 12 -1.11 -9.53 -5.96
C ALA A 12 -1.85 -8.19 -6.11
N GLN A 13 -2.58 -8.02 -7.22
CA GLN A 13 -3.37 -6.83 -7.50
C GLN A 13 -4.60 -6.74 -6.57
N ALA A 14 -5.26 -7.86 -6.28
CA ALA A 14 -6.35 -7.93 -5.30
C ALA A 14 -5.88 -7.56 -3.89
N VAL A 15 -4.73 -8.10 -3.44
CA VAL A 15 -4.14 -7.78 -2.14
C VAL A 15 -3.76 -6.30 -2.07
N ALA A 16 -3.05 -5.77 -3.06
CA ALA A 16 -2.65 -4.37 -3.09
C ALA A 16 -3.86 -3.41 -3.08
N THR A 17 -4.92 -3.76 -3.81
CA THR A 17 -6.18 -3.00 -3.85
C THR A 17 -6.89 -3.04 -2.49
N SER A 18 -7.00 -4.22 -1.88
CA SER A 18 -7.60 -4.38 -0.56
C SER A 18 -6.86 -3.55 0.49
N ILE A 19 -5.52 -3.58 0.49
CA ILE A 19 -4.70 -2.76 1.38
C ILE A 19 -4.93 -1.27 1.11
N ALA A 20 -4.94 -0.83 -0.16
CA ALA A 20 -5.14 0.58 -0.50
C ALA A 20 -6.52 1.10 -0.05
N SER A 21 -7.58 0.30 -0.21
CA SER A 21 -8.92 0.63 0.27
C SER A 21 -9.00 0.70 1.79
N SER A 22 -8.40 -0.26 2.50
CA SER A 22 -8.34 -0.26 3.97
C SER A 22 -7.54 0.91 4.54
N VAL A 23 -6.52 1.39 3.84
CA VAL A 23 -5.74 2.56 4.26
C VAL A 23 -6.48 3.86 3.97
N SER A 24 -7.26 3.92 2.90
CA SER A 24 -8.04 5.11 2.53
C SER A 24 -9.11 5.45 3.58
N SER A 25 -9.60 4.48 4.35
CA SER A 25 -10.51 4.75 5.47
C SER A 25 -9.81 5.39 6.68
N LEU A 26 -8.50 5.17 6.87
CA LEU A 26 -7.72 5.82 7.94
C LEU A 26 -7.52 7.32 7.70
N ASN A 27 -7.57 7.76 6.44
CA ASN A 27 -7.43 9.16 6.06
C ASN A 27 -8.75 9.96 6.16
N GLN A 28 -9.90 9.30 6.33
CA GLN A 28 -11.22 9.94 6.35
C GLN A 28 -11.69 10.34 7.75
N GLY A 29 -10.76 10.49 8.70
CA GLY A 29 -11.05 11.02 10.02
C GLY A 29 -11.45 12.49 9.95
N THR A 30 -12.57 12.81 10.59
CA THR A 30 -13.16 14.14 10.77
C THR A 30 -12.15 15.24 11.10
N THR A 31 -12.53 16.51 10.88
CA THR A 31 -11.76 17.67 11.34
C THR A 31 -11.46 17.54 12.83
N ILE A 32 -10.19 17.30 13.17
CA ILE A 32 -9.77 17.21 14.57
C ILE A 32 -9.70 18.61 15.14
N THR A 33 -10.57 18.92 16.09
CA THR A 33 -10.56 20.17 16.86
C THR A 33 -9.76 20.01 18.14
N LYS A 34 -8.99 21.05 18.46
CA LYS A 34 -8.24 21.16 19.73
C LYS A 34 -8.95 22.16 20.62
N ASP A 35 -9.17 21.81 21.89
CA ASP A 35 -9.64 22.77 22.88
C ASP A 35 -8.51 23.74 23.22
N THR A 36 -8.68 25.01 22.90
CA THR A 36 -7.74 26.10 23.20
C THR A 36 -8.27 27.05 24.28
N GLN A 37 -9.47 26.80 24.83
CA GLN A 37 -10.15 27.73 25.74
C GLN A 37 -9.78 27.48 27.20
N THR A 38 -9.47 26.24 27.59
CA THR A 38 -9.06 25.96 28.98
C THR A 38 -7.55 25.75 29.11
N THR A 39 -6.99 26.20 30.24
CA THR A 39 -5.57 26.08 30.59
C THR A 39 -5.30 24.92 31.55
N VAL A 40 -6.27 24.02 31.74
CA VAL A 40 -6.08 22.81 32.55
C VAL A 40 -4.96 21.98 31.93
N ALA A 41 -3.98 21.55 32.74
CA ALA A 41 -2.78 20.88 32.25
C ALA A 41 -3.07 19.68 31.31
N GLY A 42 -4.19 18.97 31.52
CA GLY A 42 -4.66 17.89 30.65
C GLY A 42 -4.92 18.30 29.20
N ASN A 43 -5.31 19.55 28.93
CA ASN A 43 -5.55 20.04 27.58
C ASN A 43 -4.26 20.09 26.75
N SER A 44 -3.15 20.54 27.34
CA SER A 44 -1.86 20.58 26.63
C SER A 44 -1.40 19.16 26.26
N ASN A 45 -1.52 18.22 27.19
CA ASN A 45 -1.21 16.80 26.96
C ASN A 45 -2.09 16.21 25.84
N ALA A 46 -3.40 16.49 25.86
CA ALA A 46 -4.31 16.03 24.83
C ALA A 46 -3.98 16.62 23.44
N GLN A 47 -3.67 17.91 23.35
CA GLN A 47 -3.26 18.56 22.10
C GLN A 47 -1.96 17.97 21.53
N GLN A 48 -1.00 17.66 22.41
CA GLN A 48 0.25 17.03 22.02
C GLN A 48 0.02 15.61 21.51
N ALA A 49 -0.75 14.80 22.24
CA ALA A 49 -1.13 13.45 21.82
C ALA A 49 -1.88 13.44 20.49
N ILE A 50 -2.84 14.36 20.30
CA ILE A 50 -3.54 14.55 19.01
C ILE A 50 -2.53 14.80 17.89
N THR A 51 -1.58 15.71 18.10
CA THR A 51 -0.59 16.05 17.07
C THR A 51 0.27 14.84 16.70
N GLN A 52 0.75 14.10 17.71
CA GLN A 52 1.56 12.90 17.51
C GLN A 52 0.78 11.82 16.75
N LEU A 53 -0.48 11.57 17.13
CA LEU A 53 -1.34 10.59 16.48
C LEU A 53 -1.67 10.96 15.04
N THR A 54 -1.94 12.25 14.76
CA THR A 54 -2.19 12.71 13.39
C THR A 54 -0.96 12.53 12.52
N THR A 55 0.23 12.93 13.01
CA THR A 55 1.49 12.73 12.28
C THR A 55 1.76 11.25 12.04
N PHE A 56 1.59 10.41 13.07
CA PHE A 56 1.76 8.96 12.95
C PHE A 56 0.80 8.36 11.91
N ASN A 57 -0.47 8.74 11.93
CA ASN A 57 -1.47 8.26 10.97
C ASN A 57 -1.10 8.65 9.54
N THR A 58 -0.63 9.87 9.31
CA THR A 58 -0.13 10.30 7.99
C THR A 58 1.03 9.44 7.52
N SER A 59 2.03 9.20 8.38
CA SER A 59 3.18 8.35 8.04
C SER A 59 2.78 6.89 7.78
N LEU A 60 1.86 6.35 8.58
CA LEU A 60 1.34 5.00 8.40
C LEU A 60 0.63 4.86 7.05
N VAL A 61 -0.27 5.79 6.73
CA VAL A 61 -0.99 5.80 5.45
C VAL A 61 0.00 5.84 4.29
N GLN A 62 0.98 6.75 4.32
CA GLN A 62 2.00 6.86 3.26
C GLN A 62 2.80 5.56 3.09
N ALA A 63 3.27 4.97 4.18
CA ALA A 63 4.07 3.75 4.15
C ALA A 63 3.29 2.57 3.57
N VAL A 64 2.03 2.39 3.98
CA VAL A 64 1.21 1.28 3.50
C VAL A 64 0.78 1.50 2.04
N THR A 65 0.43 2.73 1.63
CA THR A 65 0.19 3.05 0.23
C THR A 65 1.42 2.74 -0.65
N GLN A 66 2.62 3.09 -0.18
CA GLN A 66 3.85 2.77 -0.90
C GLN A 66 4.07 1.25 -1.00
N ALA A 67 3.83 0.50 0.07
CA ALA A 67 3.92 -0.96 0.05
C ALA A 67 2.94 -1.57 -0.96
N SER A 68 1.69 -1.11 -1.02
CA SER A 68 0.71 -1.53 -2.02
C SER A 68 1.18 -1.24 -3.44
N ASN A 69 1.74 -0.05 -3.70
CA ASN A 69 2.28 0.30 -5.01
C ASN A 69 3.43 -0.64 -5.41
N ASN A 70 4.33 -0.94 -4.49
CA ASN A 70 5.45 -1.85 -4.73
C ASN A 70 4.98 -3.27 -5.08
N ILE A 71 3.97 -3.79 -4.37
CA ILE A 71 3.37 -5.10 -4.66
C ILE A 71 2.82 -5.14 -6.09
N ARG A 72 2.11 -4.09 -6.51
CA ARG A 72 1.60 -4.03 -7.91
C ARG A 72 2.73 -3.96 -8.93
N SER A 73 3.80 -3.21 -8.66
CA SER A 73 4.94 -3.09 -9.58
C SER A 73 5.62 -4.43 -9.79
N VAL A 74 5.97 -5.11 -8.69
CA VAL A 74 6.63 -6.42 -8.72
C VAL A 74 5.75 -7.46 -9.43
N ALA A 75 4.44 -7.43 -9.22
CA ALA A 75 3.51 -8.32 -9.91
C ALA A 75 3.52 -8.08 -11.44
N ALA A 76 3.52 -6.82 -11.88
CA ALA A 76 3.60 -6.47 -13.29
C ALA A 76 4.95 -6.85 -13.91
N GLU A 77 6.05 -6.67 -13.17
CA GLU A 77 7.39 -7.07 -13.60
C GLU A 77 7.49 -8.58 -13.81
N PHE A 78 6.94 -9.38 -12.89
CA PHE A 78 6.91 -10.84 -13.09
C PHE A 78 6.05 -11.25 -14.28
N GLU A 79 4.88 -10.64 -14.48
CA GLU A 79 4.02 -10.93 -15.63
C GLU A 79 4.72 -10.59 -16.96
N ALA A 80 5.48 -9.50 -17.02
CA ALA A 80 6.28 -9.13 -18.18
C ALA A 80 7.41 -10.15 -18.45
N VAL A 81 8.05 -10.69 -17.40
CA VAL A 81 9.05 -11.75 -17.53
C VAL A 81 8.41 -13.04 -18.04
N ASP A 82 7.25 -13.43 -17.50
CA ASP A 82 6.51 -14.63 -17.92
C ASP A 82 6.14 -14.56 -19.40
N GLN A 83 5.63 -13.41 -19.86
CA GLN A 83 5.31 -13.18 -21.28
C GLN A 83 6.54 -13.28 -22.18
N ARG A 84 7.68 -12.72 -21.74
CA ARG A 84 8.94 -12.79 -22.51
C ARG A 84 9.45 -14.23 -22.62
N ILE A 85 9.35 -15.02 -21.55
CA ILE A 85 9.74 -16.44 -21.57
C ILE A 85 8.84 -17.22 -22.53
N ALA A 86 7.52 -17.01 -22.48
CA ALA A 86 6.57 -17.66 -23.38
C ALA A 86 6.84 -17.32 -24.85
N GLN A 87 7.15 -16.06 -25.14
CA GLN A 87 7.49 -15.62 -26.50
C GLN A 87 8.79 -16.25 -27.01
N MET A 88 9.83 -16.33 -26.16
CA MET A 88 11.08 -17.00 -26.52
C MET A 88 10.87 -18.49 -26.81
N GLN A 89 10.05 -19.19 -26.02
CA GLN A 89 9.71 -20.59 -26.26
C GLN A 89 8.94 -20.76 -27.58
N TYR A 90 7.96 -19.91 -27.86
CA TYR A 90 7.23 -19.92 -29.13
C TYR A 90 8.16 -19.73 -30.34
N ASN A 91 9.09 -18.76 -30.26
CA ASN A 91 10.07 -18.51 -31.32
C ASN A 91 11.04 -19.68 -31.57
N GLN A 92 11.31 -20.51 -30.57
CA GLN A 92 12.15 -21.72 -30.70
C GLN A 92 11.40 -22.91 -31.30
N MET A 93 10.06 -22.87 -31.35
CA MET A 93 9.20 -23.91 -31.91
C MET A 93 8.78 -23.64 -33.37
N LEU A 94 9.12 -22.47 -33.91
CA LEU A 94 8.95 -22.15 -35.32
C LEU A 94 10.09 -22.82 -36.13
N PRO A 95 9.77 -23.56 -37.22
CA PRO A 95 10.76 -24.24 -38.07
C PRO A 95 11.67 -23.29 -38.85
#